data_AF-A0A964LEA2-F1
#
_entry.id   AF-A0A964LEA2-F1
#
_cell.length_a   1.000
_cell.length_b   1.000
_cell.length_c   1.000
_cell.angle_alpha   90.00
_cell.angle_beta   90.00
_cell.angle_gamma   90.00
#
_symmetry.space_group_name_H-M   'P 1'
#
loop_
_entity.id
_entity.type
_entity.pdbx_description
1 polymer ?
#
loop_
_entity_poly.entity_id
_entity_poly.type
_entity_poly.pdbx_seq_one_letter_code
_entity_poly.pdbx_strand_id
1 'polypeptide(L)'
;MFSQRSIAILGMLVIFSWFGAAVGQPTPKKKTDSEKTSDQQKEKDKDKEKDKDKDKEKDKEKEPDPKEQKSEPVNPVRAYVEMLGAEKKPTIRKRLVIAVMNLGPDGKAALPTLFIINSVQEKDLGVRKAAETAIKKFKAVEVVDALIAAVQNAEFDAAEKRISCKALGIYYFQPDIDDAKKKEIYRVLEVTLVDPDGDVRWSAATALDAIDRRNAPPD
;
A
#
# COMPACT_ATOMS: atom_id res chain seq x y z
N MET A 1 0.86 -13.28 57.32
CA MET A 1 -0.01 -12.08 57.19
C MET A 1 -0.74 -12.17 55.87
N PHE A 2 -1.96 -12.70 55.88
CA PHE A 2 -2.87 -12.70 54.74
C PHE A 2 -3.84 -11.53 54.93
N SER A 3 -3.97 -10.64 53.94
CA SER A 3 -5.09 -9.69 53.92
C SER A 3 -5.52 -9.39 52.48
N GLN A 4 -6.68 -9.96 52.17
CA GLN A 4 -7.79 -9.47 51.34
C GLN A 4 -7.56 -8.91 49.92
N ARG A 5 -8.11 -9.70 49.00
CA ARG A 5 -8.65 -9.32 47.69
C ARG A 5 -9.70 -8.21 47.82
N SER A 6 -9.76 -7.30 46.84
CA SER A 6 -10.96 -6.51 46.57
C SER A 6 -11.15 -6.38 45.05
N ILE A 7 -12.21 -7.04 44.59
CA ILE A 7 -12.85 -6.92 43.29
C ILE A 7 -13.83 -5.74 43.39
N ALA A 8 -13.84 -4.83 42.42
CA ALA A 8 -14.93 -3.88 42.24
C ALA A 8 -15.30 -3.78 40.76
N ILE A 9 -16.41 -4.44 40.42
CA ILE A 9 -17.17 -4.30 39.18
C ILE A 9 -18.29 -3.30 39.48
N LEU A 10 -18.35 -2.20 38.74
CA LEU A 10 -19.50 -1.30 38.61
C LEU A 10 -19.34 -0.67 37.21
N GLY A 11 -20.21 -0.81 36.22
CA GLY A 11 -21.66 -0.97 36.25
C GLY A 11 -22.33 0.40 36.11
N MET A 12 -22.32 1.01 34.91
CA MET A 12 -23.31 2.04 34.59
C MET A 12 -23.58 2.17 33.08
N LEU A 13 -24.87 2.19 32.80
CA LEU A 13 -25.56 2.09 31.53
C LEU A 13 -26.18 3.47 31.26
N VAL A 14 -25.87 4.11 30.13
CA VAL A 14 -26.66 5.25 29.65
C VAL A 14 -26.90 5.12 28.14
N ILE A 15 -28.18 5.04 27.85
CA ILE A 15 -28.90 4.96 26.59
C ILE A 15 -29.05 6.40 26.10
N PHE A 16 -28.82 6.72 24.83
CA PHE A 16 -29.56 7.80 24.19
C PHE A 16 -29.64 7.59 22.68
N SER A 17 -30.85 7.25 22.25
CA SER A 17 -31.32 7.25 20.88
C SER A 17 -31.66 8.69 20.47
N TRP A 18 -31.23 9.13 19.30
CA TRP A 18 -31.75 10.35 18.68
C TRP A 18 -32.14 10.08 17.22
N PHE A 19 -33.32 10.58 16.89
CA PHE A 19 -34.20 10.30 15.76
C PHE A 19 -34.09 11.45 14.76
N GLY A 20 -34.28 11.22 13.46
CA GLY A 20 -34.73 12.30 12.56
C GLY A 20 -34.24 12.30 11.12
N ALA A 21 -35.04 11.66 10.26
CA ALA A 21 -35.36 11.93 8.85
C ALA A 21 -34.68 13.08 8.07
N ALA A 22 -34.31 12.81 6.80
CA ALA A 22 -34.76 13.61 5.66
C ALA A 22 -34.57 12.85 4.33
N VAL A 23 -35.69 12.71 3.62
CA VAL A 23 -35.87 12.29 2.23
C VAL A 23 -35.29 13.36 1.30
N GLY A 24 -34.63 12.98 0.21
CA GLY A 24 -34.21 13.92 -0.83
C GLY A 24 -33.61 13.27 -2.07
N GLN A 25 -34.46 12.77 -2.96
CA GLN A 25 -34.08 12.50 -4.37
C GLN A 25 -33.89 13.84 -5.11
N PRO A 26 -32.87 13.98 -5.97
CA PRO A 26 -32.89 14.98 -7.02
C PRO A 26 -33.23 14.34 -8.38
N THR A 27 -34.39 14.70 -8.94
CA THR A 27 -34.54 14.91 -10.39
C THR A 27 -34.97 16.36 -10.59
N PRO A 28 -34.51 17.02 -11.67
CA PRO A 28 -35.49 17.39 -12.69
C PRO A 28 -34.97 17.44 -14.14
N LYS A 29 -35.81 16.91 -15.04
CA LYS A 29 -36.38 17.48 -16.28
C LYS A 29 -35.50 18.21 -17.32
N LYS A 30 -35.55 17.63 -18.53
CA LYS A 30 -35.62 18.20 -19.89
C LYS A 30 -36.29 19.59 -20.01
N LYS A 31 -35.75 20.39 -20.95
CA LYS A 31 -36.36 21.31 -21.97
C LYS A 31 -35.22 22.28 -22.39
N THR A 32 -35.00 22.78 -23.61
CA THR A 32 -35.59 22.75 -24.96
C THR A 32 -34.62 23.52 -25.88
N ASP A 33 -34.82 23.40 -27.18
CA ASP A 33 -34.00 23.85 -28.31
C ASP A 33 -33.81 25.38 -28.49
N SER A 34 -32.73 25.75 -29.20
CA SER A 34 -32.55 26.90 -30.14
C SER A 34 -31.03 27.00 -30.42
N GLU A 35 -30.50 26.56 -31.56
CA GLU A 35 -30.52 27.11 -32.93
C GLU A 35 -29.97 28.54 -33.09
N LYS A 36 -29.03 28.66 -34.05
CA LYS A 36 -28.36 29.85 -34.63
C LYS A 36 -27.28 30.52 -33.76
N THR A 37 -26.11 30.89 -34.24
CA THR A 37 -25.62 31.12 -35.62
C THR A 37 -24.09 31.16 -35.53
N SER A 38 -23.38 30.41 -36.39
CA SER A 38 -21.96 30.66 -36.63
C SER A 38 -21.84 31.53 -37.87
N ASP A 39 -21.32 32.74 -37.71
CA ASP A 39 -20.77 33.49 -38.83
C ASP A 39 -19.43 34.09 -38.45
N GLN A 40 -18.64 34.19 -39.50
CA GLN A 40 -17.21 34.40 -39.58
C GLN A 40 -16.81 35.79 -39.08
N GLN A 41 -15.61 35.90 -38.49
CA GLN A 41 -14.61 36.79 -39.10
C GLN A 41 -13.20 36.43 -38.65
N LYS A 42 -12.38 36.11 -39.63
CA LYS A 42 -10.94 35.87 -39.55
C LYS A 42 -10.31 36.98 -40.35
N GLU A 43 -9.88 38.04 -39.69
CA GLU A 43 -9.01 39.05 -40.30
C GLU A 43 -7.62 38.94 -39.70
N LYS A 44 -6.70 38.57 -40.58
CA LYS A 44 -5.26 38.77 -40.42
C LYS A 44 -5.00 40.24 -40.73
N ASP A 45 -4.23 40.90 -39.89
CA ASP A 45 -3.31 41.93 -40.36
C ASP A 45 -1.96 41.75 -39.66
N LYS A 46 -0.92 41.77 -40.50
CA LYS A 46 0.50 41.77 -40.14
C LYS A 46 1.09 43.06 -40.70
N ASP A 47 2.20 43.45 -40.06
CA ASP A 47 3.21 44.45 -40.42
C ASP A 47 3.03 45.80 -39.72
N LYS A 48 3.80 46.04 -38.65
CA LYS A 48 5.21 46.50 -38.57
C LYS A 48 5.28 48.02 -38.61
N GLU A 49 5.67 48.62 -37.48
CA GLU A 49 6.64 49.72 -37.52
C GLU A 49 7.41 49.85 -36.21
N LYS A 50 8.70 50.17 -36.36
CA LYS A 50 9.73 50.36 -35.34
C LYS A 50 9.62 51.77 -34.75
N ASP A 51 9.99 51.97 -33.48
CA ASP A 51 11.25 52.66 -33.13
C ASP A 51 11.44 52.87 -31.60
N LYS A 52 12.65 52.48 -31.16
CA LYS A 52 13.60 53.18 -30.29
C LYS A 52 13.27 53.53 -28.82
N ASP A 53 14.09 52.90 -27.98
CA ASP A 53 14.94 53.44 -26.91
C ASP A 53 14.31 54.30 -25.80
N LYS A 54 14.38 53.77 -24.57
CA LYS A 54 15.12 54.43 -23.48
C LYS A 54 15.28 53.52 -22.26
N ASP A 55 16.54 53.40 -21.85
CA ASP A 55 17.01 52.82 -20.61
C ASP A 55 16.25 53.34 -19.39
N LYS A 56 15.92 52.42 -18.46
CA LYS A 56 15.92 52.71 -17.02
C LYS A 56 16.18 51.42 -16.23
N GLU A 57 17.35 51.46 -15.60
CA GLU A 57 17.78 50.82 -14.34
C GLU A 57 16.72 49.93 -13.66
N LYS A 58 16.95 48.62 -13.56
CA LYS A 58 17.66 47.98 -12.44
C LYS A 58 16.79 47.97 -11.18
N ASP A 59 16.02 46.90 -11.03
CA ASP A 59 15.94 46.19 -9.75
C ASP A 59 15.97 44.68 -10.00
N LYS A 60 16.96 44.06 -9.36
CA LYS A 60 17.21 42.63 -9.34
C LYS A 60 16.17 41.97 -8.43
N GLU A 61 15.09 41.46 -8.99
CA GLU A 61 14.43 40.32 -8.37
C GLU A 61 15.14 39.08 -8.84
N LYS A 62 16.12 38.69 -8.03
CA LYS A 62 16.78 37.39 -8.08
C LYS A 62 15.64 36.36 -7.93
N GLU A 63 15.22 35.75 -9.04
CA GLU A 63 14.46 34.51 -8.97
C GLU A 63 15.17 33.61 -7.95
N PRO A 64 14.49 33.09 -6.93
CA PRO A 64 15.14 32.13 -6.06
C PRO A 64 15.55 30.98 -6.96
N ASP A 65 16.87 30.79 -7.10
CA ASP A 65 17.46 29.55 -7.60
C ASP A 65 16.57 28.41 -7.12
N PRO A 66 16.10 27.51 -8.01
CA PRO A 66 15.48 26.28 -7.57
C PRO A 66 16.53 25.63 -6.68
N LYS A 67 16.36 25.76 -5.37
CA LYS A 67 17.23 25.13 -4.39
C LYS A 67 17.20 23.69 -4.81
N GLU A 68 18.33 23.25 -5.34
CA GLU A 68 18.65 21.87 -5.62
C GLU A 68 18.54 21.18 -4.27
N GLN A 69 17.31 20.80 -3.94
CA GLN A 69 17.03 19.78 -2.96
C GLN A 69 17.71 18.57 -3.56
N LYS A 70 18.95 18.33 -3.13
CA LYS A 70 19.52 17.01 -3.09
C LYS A 70 18.56 16.18 -2.26
N SER A 71 17.50 15.70 -2.90
CA SER A 71 16.74 14.59 -2.36
C SER A 71 17.78 13.50 -2.21
N GLU A 72 17.94 13.05 -0.97
CA GLU A 72 18.56 11.77 -0.67
C GLU A 72 18.09 10.76 -1.72
N PRO A 73 18.94 9.82 -2.18
CA PRO A 73 18.54 8.89 -3.22
C PRO A 73 17.26 8.20 -2.76
N VAL A 74 16.12 8.66 -3.29
CA VAL A 74 14.81 8.15 -2.93
C VAL A 74 14.87 6.73 -3.40
N ASN A 75 15.02 5.78 -2.48
CA ASN A 75 15.05 4.38 -2.82
C ASN A 75 13.79 4.14 -3.67
N PRO A 76 13.94 3.85 -4.98
CA PRO A 76 12.80 3.88 -5.90
C PRO A 76 11.74 2.87 -5.47
N VAL A 77 12.14 1.82 -4.75
CA VAL A 77 11.26 0.81 -4.17
C VAL A 77 10.31 1.44 -3.15
N ARG A 78 10.81 2.25 -2.20
CA ARG A 78 9.98 2.88 -1.16
C ARG A 78 8.95 3.82 -1.78
N ALA A 79 9.38 4.68 -2.71
CA ALA A 79 8.48 5.59 -3.40
C ALA A 79 7.39 4.83 -4.19
N TYR A 80 7.74 3.73 -4.88
CA TYR A 80 6.73 2.94 -5.59
C TYR A 80 5.79 2.18 -4.65
N VAL A 81 6.26 1.69 -3.51
CA VAL A 81 5.42 1.07 -2.47
C VAL A 81 4.42 2.07 -1.90
N GLU A 82 4.88 3.27 -1.55
CA GLU A 82 4.02 4.35 -1.06
C GLU A 82 2.98 4.76 -2.13
N MET A 83 3.41 4.93 -3.39
CA MET A 83 2.50 5.22 -4.51
C MET A 83 1.50 4.08 -4.76
N LEU A 84 1.89 2.81 -4.60
CA LEU A 84 1.00 1.66 -4.76
C LEU A 84 -0.15 1.64 -3.76
N GLY A 85 0.11 2.08 -2.53
CA GLY A 85 -0.89 2.20 -1.47
C GLY A 85 -1.84 3.40 -1.67
N ALA A 86 -1.32 4.52 -2.18
CA ALA A 86 -2.10 5.75 -2.37
C ALA A 86 -2.95 5.75 -3.66
N GLU A 87 -2.49 5.07 -4.72
CA GLU A 87 -3.16 5.08 -6.02
C GLU A 87 -4.45 4.25 -6.00
N LYS A 88 -5.51 4.76 -6.65
CA LYS A 88 -6.82 4.11 -6.73
C LYS A 88 -7.11 3.50 -8.10
N LYS A 89 -6.45 3.99 -9.16
CA LYS A 89 -6.66 3.53 -10.54
C LYS A 89 -5.95 2.20 -10.77
N PRO A 90 -6.67 1.11 -11.10
CA PRO A 90 -6.08 -0.21 -11.28
C PRO A 90 -5.01 -0.25 -12.38
N THR A 91 -5.19 0.54 -13.45
CA THR A 91 -4.22 0.64 -14.55
C THR A 91 -2.87 1.20 -14.12
N ILE A 92 -2.86 2.17 -13.20
CA ILE A 92 -1.63 2.76 -12.67
C ILE A 92 -0.97 1.81 -11.67
N ARG A 93 -1.77 1.19 -10.78
CA ARG A 93 -1.25 0.20 -9.82
C ARG A 93 -0.62 -1.01 -10.51
N LYS A 94 -1.24 -1.52 -11.57
CA LYS A 94 -0.64 -2.58 -12.40
C LYS A 94 0.72 -2.15 -12.98
N ARG A 95 0.83 -0.91 -13.48
CA ARG A 95 2.11 -0.38 -13.98
C ARG A 95 3.15 -0.22 -12.88
N LEU A 96 2.75 0.23 -11.70
CA LEU A 96 3.64 0.32 -10.53
C LEU A 96 4.14 -1.05 -10.07
N VAL A 97 3.27 -2.07 -10.03
CA VAL A 97 3.69 -3.46 -9.75
C VAL A 97 4.72 -3.93 -10.78
N ILE A 98 4.50 -3.64 -12.07
CA ILE A 98 5.46 -3.97 -13.14
C ILE A 98 6.77 -3.18 -12.96
N ALA A 99 6.70 -1.91 -12.55
CA ALA A 99 7.88 -1.09 -12.29
C ALA A 99 8.72 -1.64 -11.13
N VAL A 100 8.08 -2.00 -10.01
CA VAL A 100 8.71 -2.67 -8.86
C VAL A 100 9.39 -3.97 -9.28
N MET A 101 8.73 -4.76 -10.12
CA MET A 101 9.30 -6.00 -10.67
C MET A 101 10.54 -5.74 -11.55
N ASN A 102 10.60 -4.60 -12.24
CA ASN A 102 11.73 -4.23 -13.10
C ASN A 102 12.92 -3.62 -12.32
N LEU A 103 12.77 -3.35 -11.02
CA LEU A 103 13.89 -2.91 -10.15
C LEU A 103 14.87 -4.05 -9.83
N GLY A 104 14.60 -5.29 -10.24
CA GLY A 104 15.51 -6.41 -10.04
C GLY A 104 15.67 -6.75 -8.55
N PRO A 105 16.90 -6.96 -8.04
CA PRO A 105 17.14 -7.33 -6.64
C PRO A 105 16.55 -6.35 -5.62
N ASP A 106 16.54 -5.05 -5.92
CA ASP A 106 16.02 -4.02 -5.02
C ASP A 106 14.50 -4.16 -4.81
N GLY A 107 13.79 -4.73 -5.80
CA GLY A 107 12.35 -5.00 -5.73
C GLY A 107 11.95 -5.96 -4.61
N LYS A 108 12.89 -6.69 -3.98
CA LYS A 108 12.63 -7.59 -2.84
C LYS A 108 11.99 -6.86 -1.65
N ALA A 109 12.36 -5.60 -1.41
CA ALA A 109 11.80 -4.84 -0.29
C ALA A 109 10.29 -4.54 -0.46
N ALA A 110 9.75 -4.68 -1.67
CA ALA A 110 8.32 -4.52 -1.93
C ALA A 110 7.51 -5.82 -1.78
N LEU A 111 8.16 -6.97 -1.52
CA LEU A 111 7.48 -8.26 -1.43
C LEU A 111 6.31 -8.28 -0.44
N PRO A 112 6.44 -7.74 0.79
CA PRO A 112 5.32 -7.65 1.73
C PRO A 112 4.12 -6.92 1.10
N THR A 113 4.35 -5.74 0.51
CA THR A 113 3.33 -4.95 -0.20
C THR A 113 2.71 -5.72 -1.37
N LEU A 114 3.52 -6.45 -2.14
CA LEU A 114 3.02 -7.28 -3.24
C LEU A 114 2.11 -8.40 -2.72
N PHE A 115 2.37 -8.99 -1.54
CA PHE A 115 1.45 -9.93 -0.92
C PHE A 115 0.15 -9.27 -0.47
N ILE A 116 0.19 -8.02 -0.01
CA ILE A 116 -1.04 -7.25 0.31
C ILE A 116 -1.88 -7.06 -0.94
N ILE A 117 -1.24 -6.67 -2.03
CA ILE A 117 -1.89 -6.47 -3.33
C ILE A 117 -2.40 -7.80 -3.91
N ASN A 118 -1.71 -8.92 -3.67
CA ASN A 118 -2.18 -10.23 -4.07
C ASN A 118 -3.31 -10.78 -3.16
N SER A 119 -3.51 -10.18 -1.98
CA SER A 119 -4.53 -10.62 -1.04
C SER A 119 -5.95 -10.29 -1.53
N VAL A 120 -6.96 -10.87 -0.86
CA VAL A 120 -8.39 -10.69 -1.18
C VAL A 120 -8.86 -9.24 -1.03
N GLN A 121 -8.09 -8.39 -0.34
CA GLN A 121 -8.41 -6.97 -0.18
C GLN A 121 -8.28 -6.19 -1.49
N GLU A 122 -7.45 -6.67 -2.43
CA GLU A 122 -7.39 -6.10 -3.75
C GLU A 122 -8.60 -6.49 -4.57
N LYS A 123 -9.37 -5.52 -5.07
CA LYS A 123 -10.58 -5.79 -5.85
C LYS A 123 -10.27 -6.13 -7.30
N ASP A 124 -9.24 -5.52 -7.88
CA ASP A 124 -8.93 -5.70 -9.30
C ASP A 124 -8.13 -6.98 -9.54
N LEU A 125 -8.73 -7.90 -10.31
CA LEU A 125 -8.12 -9.18 -10.64
C LEU A 125 -6.85 -9.05 -11.49
N GLY A 126 -6.75 -8.00 -12.32
CA GLY A 126 -5.57 -7.73 -13.13
C GLY A 126 -4.38 -7.26 -12.27
N VAL A 127 -4.65 -6.48 -11.24
CA VAL A 127 -3.65 -6.03 -10.24
C VAL A 127 -3.19 -7.22 -9.38
N ARG A 128 -4.11 -8.07 -8.90
CA ARG A 128 -3.74 -9.31 -8.16
C ARG A 128 -2.82 -10.21 -8.97
N LYS A 129 -3.20 -10.51 -10.23
CA LYS A 129 -2.39 -11.36 -11.12
C LYS A 129 -1.02 -10.76 -11.42
N ALA A 130 -0.93 -9.43 -11.54
CA ALA A 130 0.36 -8.76 -11.72
C ALA A 130 1.25 -8.92 -10.50
N ALA A 131 0.70 -8.77 -9.28
CA ALA A 131 1.44 -8.98 -8.04
C ALA A 131 1.89 -10.43 -7.88
N GLU A 132 1.01 -11.39 -8.17
CA GLU A 132 1.36 -12.82 -8.18
C GLU A 132 2.49 -13.12 -9.17
N THR A 133 2.44 -12.55 -10.38
CA THR A 133 3.49 -12.71 -11.40
C THR A 133 4.81 -12.12 -10.92
N ALA A 134 4.77 -10.96 -10.26
CA ALA A 134 5.97 -10.33 -9.71
C ALA A 134 6.59 -11.19 -8.60
N ILE A 135 5.77 -11.68 -7.66
CA ILE A 135 6.21 -12.56 -6.56
C ILE A 135 6.91 -13.81 -7.11
N LYS A 136 6.34 -14.45 -8.14
CA LYS A 136 6.90 -15.68 -8.76
C LYS A 136 8.25 -15.51 -9.45
N LYS A 137 8.70 -14.28 -9.70
CA LYS A 137 10.03 -14.03 -10.27
C LYS A 137 11.16 -14.13 -9.25
N PHE A 138 10.85 -14.01 -7.96
CA PHE A 138 11.83 -14.14 -6.89
C PHE A 138 11.95 -15.61 -6.46
N LYS A 139 13.16 -16.01 -6.06
CA LYS A 139 13.36 -17.35 -5.46
C LYS A 139 12.66 -17.41 -4.11
N ALA A 140 12.14 -18.57 -3.71
CA ALA A 140 11.33 -18.65 -2.50
C ALA A 140 12.16 -18.30 -1.26
N VAL A 141 13.44 -18.68 -1.21
CA VAL A 141 14.35 -18.31 -0.11
C VAL A 141 14.46 -16.78 0.04
N GLU A 142 14.60 -16.05 -1.07
CA GLU A 142 14.69 -14.59 -1.06
C GLU A 142 13.38 -13.96 -0.59
N VAL A 143 12.25 -14.58 -0.94
CA VAL A 143 10.94 -14.17 -0.46
C VAL A 143 10.82 -14.38 1.03
N VAL A 144 11.21 -15.55 1.54
CA VAL A 144 11.20 -15.86 2.96
C VAL A 144 12.04 -14.87 3.75
N ASP A 145 13.26 -14.57 3.30
CA ASP A 145 14.15 -13.62 4.00
C ASP A 145 13.51 -12.22 4.10
N ALA A 146 12.90 -11.73 3.01
CA ALA A 146 12.20 -10.45 3.01
C ALA A 146 10.97 -10.45 3.94
N LEU A 147 10.23 -11.55 3.98
CA LEU A 147 9.05 -11.70 4.85
C LEU A 147 9.43 -11.80 6.33
N ILE A 148 10.51 -12.51 6.67
CA ILE A 148 11.04 -12.56 8.04
C ILE A 148 11.44 -11.15 8.49
N ALA A 149 12.19 -10.43 7.66
CA ALA A 149 12.57 -9.05 7.94
C ALA A 149 11.34 -8.16 8.16
N ALA A 150 10.29 -8.34 7.36
CA ALA A 150 9.05 -7.59 7.48
C ALA A 150 8.29 -7.87 8.79
N VAL A 151 8.21 -9.13 9.23
CA VAL A 151 7.58 -9.49 10.51
C VAL A 151 8.34 -8.87 11.68
N GLN A 152 9.67 -8.86 11.62
CA GLN A 152 10.53 -8.35 12.69
C GLN A 152 10.72 -6.82 12.66
N ASN A 153 10.31 -6.15 11.58
CA ASN A 153 10.48 -4.72 11.45
C ASN A 153 9.49 -3.96 12.34
N ALA A 154 10.01 -3.14 13.26
CA ALA A 154 9.19 -2.31 14.14
C ALA A 154 8.43 -1.20 13.38
N GLU A 155 8.94 -0.76 12.24
CA GLU A 155 8.34 0.31 11.42
C GLU A 155 7.17 -0.19 10.57
N PHE A 156 7.02 -1.50 10.41
CA PHE A 156 5.93 -2.08 9.62
C PHE A 156 4.65 -2.13 10.44
N ASP A 157 3.53 -1.81 9.78
CA ASP A 157 2.22 -1.83 10.39
C ASP A 157 1.71 -3.26 10.60
N ALA A 158 0.61 -3.37 11.35
CA ALA A 158 0.01 -4.66 11.66
C ALA A 158 -0.47 -5.42 10.41
N ALA A 159 -0.90 -4.71 9.35
CA ALA A 159 -1.37 -5.35 8.13
C ALA A 159 -0.20 -6.03 7.38
N GLU A 160 0.94 -5.36 7.30
CA GLU A 160 2.15 -5.87 6.65
C GLU A 160 2.73 -7.06 7.40
N LYS A 161 2.78 -6.98 8.74
CA LYS A 161 3.20 -8.10 9.59
C LYS A 161 2.27 -9.30 9.46
N ARG A 162 0.95 -9.10 9.61
CA ARG A 162 -0.06 -10.17 9.43
C ARG A 162 0.11 -10.91 8.10
N ILE A 163 0.26 -10.15 7.02
CA ILE A 163 0.33 -10.70 5.67
C ILE A 163 1.64 -11.45 5.48
N SER A 164 2.73 -10.93 6.06
CA SER A 164 4.01 -11.61 6.08
C SER A 164 3.93 -12.94 6.84
N CYS A 165 3.31 -12.99 8.03
CA CYS A 165 3.08 -14.24 8.76
C CYS A 165 2.32 -15.28 7.93
N LYS A 166 1.24 -14.85 7.27
CA LYS A 166 0.44 -15.74 6.41
C LYS A 166 1.26 -16.26 5.23
N ALA A 167 2.04 -15.39 4.59
CA ALA A 167 2.88 -15.75 3.46
C ALA A 167 3.99 -16.73 3.88
N LEU A 168 4.61 -16.54 5.05
CA LEU A 168 5.59 -17.46 5.61
C LEU A 168 5.04 -18.89 5.75
N GLY A 169 3.82 -19.06 6.24
CA GLY A 169 3.17 -20.38 6.32
C GLY A 169 2.93 -21.04 4.96
N ILE A 170 2.67 -20.25 3.91
CA ILE A 170 2.53 -20.76 2.53
C ILE A 170 3.90 -21.17 1.97
N TYR A 171 4.93 -20.35 2.19
CA TYR A 171 6.27 -20.55 1.64
C TYR A 171 7.06 -21.64 2.35
N TYR A 172 6.70 -21.98 3.60
CA TYR A 172 7.29 -23.06 4.37
C TYR A 172 7.40 -24.39 3.61
N PHE A 173 6.42 -24.68 2.73
CA PHE A 173 6.33 -25.92 1.97
C PHE A 173 6.93 -25.85 0.56
N GLN A 174 7.60 -24.75 0.20
CA GLN A 174 8.26 -24.66 -1.10
C GLN A 174 9.50 -25.57 -1.12
N PRO A 175 9.75 -26.28 -2.25
CA PRO A 175 10.77 -27.31 -2.34
C PRO A 175 12.21 -26.77 -2.23
N ASP A 176 12.40 -25.47 -2.49
CA ASP A 176 13.67 -24.76 -2.39
C ASP A 176 13.97 -24.22 -0.98
N ILE A 177 13.06 -24.43 -0.01
CA ILE A 177 13.28 -24.08 1.40
C ILE A 177 13.84 -25.29 2.15
N ASP A 178 15.07 -25.14 2.65
CA ASP A 178 15.75 -26.15 3.46
C ASP A 178 15.24 -26.19 4.91
N ASP A 179 15.68 -27.21 5.66
CA ASP A 179 15.20 -27.42 7.04
C ASP A 179 15.71 -26.35 8.02
N ALA A 180 16.87 -25.74 7.75
CA ALA A 180 17.39 -24.64 8.55
C ALA A 180 16.48 -23.41 8.43
N LYS A 181 16.07 -23.08 7.20
CA LYS A 181 15.16 -21.98 6.91
C LYS A 181 13.74 -22.28 7.41
N LYS A 182 13.25 -23.52 7.29
CA LYS A 182 11.98 -23.93 7.92
C LYS A 182 11.99 -23.71 9.43
N LYS A 183 13.07 -24.11 10.11
CA LYS A 183 13.22 -23.88 11.56
C LYS A 183 13.24 -22.40 11.91
N GLU A 184 13.89 -21.58 11.09
CA GLU A 184 13.89 -20.13 11.24
C GLU A 184 12.48 -19.55 11.10
N ILE A 185 11.74 -19.93 10.05
CA ILE A 185 10.33 -19.53 9.85
C ILE A 185 9.50 -19.89 11.08
N TYR A 186 9.61 -21.13 11.56
CA TYR A 186 8.85 -21.62 12.70
C TYR A 186 9.13 -20.78 13.95
N ARG A 187 10.41 -20.53 14.25
CA ARG A 187 10.82 -19.70 15.39
C ARG A 187 10.30 -18.26 15.29
N VAL A 188 10.38 -17.67 14.10
CA VAL A 188 9.88 -16.30 13.87
C VAL A 188 8.38 -16.24 14.14
N LEU A 189 7.61 -17.20 13.63
CA LEU A 189 6.16 -17.28 13.87
C LEU A 189 5.84 -17.50 15.36
N GLU A 190 6.57 -18.37 16.06
CA GLU A 190 6.41 -18.58 17.51
C GLU A 190 6.64 -17.30 18.32
N VAL A 191 7.75 -16.59 18.04
CA VAL A 191 8.03 -15.29 18.70
C VAL A 191 6.93 -14.27 18.39
N THR A 192 6.33 -14.34 17.20
CA THR A 192 5.26 -13.42 16.80
C THR A 192 3.93 -13.69 17.53
N LEU A 193 3.78 -14.82 18.22
CA LEU A 193 2.59 -15.10 19.05
C LEU A 193 2.45 -14.18 20.26
N VAL A 194 3.48 -13.40 20.60
CA VAL A 194 3.41 -12.38 21.67
C VAL A 194 3.39 -10.95 21.14
N ASP A 195 3.19 -10.75 19.82
CA ASP A 195 3.05 -9.40 19.24
C ASP A 195 1.90 -8.63 19.91
N PRO A 196 2.02 -7.32 20.17
CA PRO A 196 0.95 -6.53 20.79
C PRO A 196 -0.35 -6.50 19.97
N ASP A 197 -0.27 -6.62 18.64
CA ASP A 197 -1.44 -6.60 17.76
C ASP A 197 -2.14 -7.97 17.68
N GLY A 198 -3.46 -7.99 17.89
CA GLY A 198 -4.24 -9.22 17.90
C GLY A 198 -4.35 -9.93 16.55
N ASP A 199 -4.42 -9.18 15.45
CA ASP A 199 -4.51 -9.74 14.10
C ASP A 199 -3.17 -10.35 13.69
N VAL A 200 -2.05 -9.76 14.11
CA VAL A 200 -0.71 -10.30 13.90
C VAL A 200 -0.56 -11.63 14.63
N ARG A 201 -0.90 -11.69 15.92
CA ARG A 201 -0.89 -12.95 16.69
C ARG A 201 -1.77 -14.03 16.06
N TRP A 202 -2.99 -13.69 15.67
CA TRP A 202 -3.93 -14.62 15.02
C TRP A 202 -3.32 -15.21 13.75
N SER A 203 -2.64 -14.37 12.97
CA SER A 203 -2.07 -14.77 11.69
C SER A 203 -0.85 -15.67 11.86
N ALA A 204 0.00 -15.38 12.85
CA ALA A 204 1.09 -16.26 13.24
C ALA A 204 0.59 -17.63 13.73
N ALA A 205 -0.43 -17.65 14.60
CA ALA A 205 -1.04 -18.89 15.07
C ALA A 205 -1.67 -19.71 13.94
N THR A 206 -2.37 -19.06 13.01
CA THR A 206 -2.95 -19.72 11.83
C THR A 206 -1.85 -20.31 10.93
N ALA A 207 -0.74 -19.61 10.75
CA ALA A 207 0.38 -20.10 9.95
C ALA A 207 1.03 -21.34 10.61
N LEU A 208 1.26 -21.31 11.93
CA LEU A 208 1.79 -22.45 12.68
C LEU A 208 0.85 -23.64 12.64
N ASP A 209 -0.45 -23.46 12.91
CA ASP A 209 -1.45 -24.52 12.83
C ASP A 209 -1.50 -25.16 11.43
N ALA A 210 -1.42 -24.36 10.37
CA ALA A 210 -1.35 -24.87 9.01
C ALA A 210 -0.07 -25.67 8.73
N ILE A 211 1.06 -25.25 9.31
CA ILE A 211 2.34 -25.97 9.21
C ILE A 211 2.23 -27.32 9.93
N ASP A 212 1.76 -27.30 11.18
CA ASP A 212 1.67 -28.47 12.04
C ASP A 212 0.72 -29.52 11.48
N ARG A 213 -0.48 -29.10 11.04
CA ARG A 213 -1.47 -30.02 10.44
C ARG A 213 -0.92 -30.73 9.20
N ARG A 214 -0.09 -30.07 8.41
CA ARG A 214 0.48 -30.67 7.20
C ARG A 214 1.71 -31.54 7.49
N ASN A 215 2.42 -31.27 8.57
CA ASN A 215 3.53 -32.10 9.04
C ASN A 215 3.07 -33.27 9.91
N ALA A 216 1.83 -33.26 10.40
CA ALA A 216 1.26 -34.33 11.19
C ALA A 216 1.29 -35.65 10.38
N PRO A 217 1.65 -36.78 11.02
CA PRO A 217 1.55 -38.09 10.37
C PRO A 217 0.07 -38.36 9.99
N PRO A 218 -0.19 -39.07 8.89
CA PRO A 218 -1.54 -39.50 8.58
C PRO A 218 -2.07 -40.41 9.69
N ASP A 219 -3.31 -40.17 10.12
CA ASP A 219 -4.05 -40.97 11.10
C ASP A 219 -4.27 -42.43 10.64
#